data_AF-A0A5J6GAL2-F1
#
_entry.id   AF-A0A5J6GAL2-F1
#
_cell.length_a   1.000
_cell.length_b   1.000
_cell.length_c   1.000
_cell.angle_alpha   90.00
_cell.angle_beta   90.00
_cell.angle_gamma   90.00
#
_symmetry.space_group_name_H-M   'P 1'
#
loop_
_entity.id
_entity.type
_entity.pdbx_description
1 polymer ?
#
loop_
_entity_poly.entity_id
_entity_poly.type
_entity_poly.pdbx_seq_one_letter_code
_entity_poly.pdbx_strand_id
1 'polypeptide(L)'
;MSDFDAIDALLAASGPEAELPPVAERRALREALHLSQAQVARAIGVSPTTVGGWESGREPTGEIRDKYAYFLGAARERTEPEAEPERESSDGSATDVADADAHSSADSEAVPLARPEPCVLCGRPATEQVEGFPQHLDPAQCAPATPAPEPTRPTPAPEPTRPAPAPATRTVRTPGRGERIVPVGRRVQAASDVPDLIGDAVSAALARADGDVDAAAAALLKRAIPDAMALLDETRKGGRYDIVAHPWIPDVLRKQSAKGADQVWEGRPKWARPELPEGAHEVIALDINGAYLSALKTHLPIGQLEHSAGFDHDRRRAGVHLVTPPEWHHDAVLPNPLGNRDEPGPLWVTEPTLRLLLRLSGPKYGLCDPPEIHESYTSGATEGLLEKFRVALKDARDRAISEGDEVTLEYVKAMYSKFVSTMGESNYNRELYRPDWMHLIRSQAFTNLWMKAFKAYDEGLTVVRAMGTDELHVIGDWQSVFPEGRGVAEVKVKDRYTVGRDGAAQAEQGASSA
;
A
#
# COMPACT_ATOMS: atom_id res chain seq x y z
N MET A 1 -5.48 -34.25 23.21
CA MET A 1 -6.84 -33.80 23.56
C MET A 1 -7.72 -35.00 23.33
N SER A 2 -8.31 -35.53 24.39
CA SER A 2 -9.18 -36.71 24.33
C SER A 2 -10.56 -36.32 23.82
N ASP A 3 -11.31 -37.26 23.25
CA ASP A 3 -12.70 -37.03 22.81
C ASP A 3 -13.61 -36.58 23.97
N PHE A 4 -13.23 -36.88 25.21
CA PHE A 4 -13.92 -36.39 26.41
C PHE A 4 -13.70 -34.90 26.65
N ASP A 5 -12.53 -34.34 26.31
CA ASP A 5 -12.25 -32.91 26.44
C ASP A 5 -13.16 -32.08 25.52
N ALA A 6 -13.51 -32.62 24.36
CA ALA A 6 -14.42 -31.98 23.41
C ALA A 6 -15.88 -32.02 23.89
N ILE A 7 -16.28 -33.12 24.56
CA ILE A 7 -17.61 -33.26 25.16
C ILE A 7 -17.74 -32.35 26.39
N ASP A 8 -16.70 -32.26 27.22
CA ASP A 8 -16.67 -31.37 28.38
C ASP A 8 -16.69 -29.89 27.95
N ALA A 9 -15.99 -29.54 26.86
CA ALA A 9 -16.07 -28.21 26.25
C ALA A 9 -17.47 -27.88 25.71
N LEU A 10 -18.16 -28.88 25.13
CA LEU A 10 -19.54 -28.71 24.63
C LEU A 10 -20.54 -28.53 25.77
N LEU A 11 -20.39 -29.26 26.87
CA LEU A 11 -21.23 -29.14 28.06
C LEU A 11 -20.96 -27.84 28.83
N ALA A 12 -19.70 -27.38 28.89
CA ALA A 12 -19.34 -26.09 29.44
C ALA A 12 -19.93 -24.92 28.62
N ALA A 13 -20.10 -25.10 27.31
CA ALA A 13 -20.74 -24.14 26.43
C ALA A 13 -22.28 -24.12 26.52
N SER A 14 -22.92 -25.07 27.22
CA SER A 14 -24.37 -25.15 27.37
C SER A 14 -24.91 -24.52 28.66
N GLY A 15 -24.17 -23.58 29.26
CA GLY A 15 -24.64 -22.80 30.40
C GLY A 15 -25.88 -21.94 30.06
N PRO A 16 -26.66 -21.52 31.08
CA PRO A 16 -27.80 -20.63 30.84
C PRO A 16 -27.32 -19.31 30.22
N GLU A 17 -27.93 -18.93 29.10
CA GLU A 17 -27.62 -17.67 28.41
C GLU A 17 -27.82 -16.48 29.34
N ALA A 18 -26.87 -15.52 29.33
CA ALA A 18 -26.98 -14.33 30.15
C ALA A 18 -28.30 -13.58 29.89
N GLU A 19 -29.04 -13.28 30.97
CA GLU A 19 -30.28 -12.52 30.88
C GLU A 19 -29.97 -11.07 30.51
N LEU A 20 -30.65 -10.56 29.47
CA LEU A 20 -30.48 -9.20 29.02
C LEU A 20 -31.64 -8.32 29.52
N PRO A 21 -31.35 -7.07 29.93
CA PRO A 21 -32.38 -6.08 30.23
C PRO A 21 -33.36 -5.88 29.06
N PRO A 22 -34.58 -5.37 29.32
CA PRO A 22 -35.53 -4.98 28.28
C PRO A 22 -34.90 -4.05 27.25
N VAL A 23 -35.33 -4.16 25.99
CA VAL A 23 -34.79 -3.45 24.83
C VAL A 23 -34.70 -1.93 25.05
N ALA A 24 -35.72 -1.34 25.67
CA ALA A 24 -35.77 0.09 25.97
C ALA A 24 -34.65 0.53 26.94
N GLU A 25 -34.26 -0.34 27.88
CA GLU A 25 -33.19 -0.04 28.84
C GLU A 25 -31.80 -0.14 28.21
N ARG A 26 -31.61 -1.01 27.21
CA ARG A 26 -30.30 -1.21 26.56
C ARG A 26 -29.78 0.09 25.93
N ARG A 27 -30.65 0.77 25.19
CA ARG A 27 -30.37 2.06 24.57
C ARG A 27 -30.16 3.15 25.63
N ALA A 28 -31.03 3.21 26.64
CA ALA A 28 -30.96 4.20 27.70
C ALA A 28 -29.64 4.10 28.49
N LEU A 29 -29.20 2.89 28.84
CA LEU A 29 -27.93 2.65 29.54
C LEU A 29 -26.71 3.09 28.73
N ARG A 30 -26.72 2.86 27.41
CA ARG A 30 -25.66 3.32 26.51
C ARG A 30 -25.63 4.85 26.42
N GLU A 31 -26.79 5.47 26.22
CA GLU A 31 -26.91 6.92 26.06
C GLU A 31 -26.60 7.67 27.37
N ALA A 32 -26.95 7.10 28.52
CA ALA A 32 -26.62 7.65 29.84
C ALA A 32 -25.10 7.70 30.11
N LEU A 33 -24.30 6.87 29.42
CA LEU A 33 -22.83 6.94 29.44
C LEU A 33 -22.24 7.77 28.29
N HIS A 34 -23.07 8.46 27.51
CA HIS A 34 -22.67 9.23 26.32
C HIS A 34 -21.89 8.39 25.28
N LEU A 35 -22.20 7.09 25.17
CA LEU A 35 -21.56 6.19 24.21
C LEU A 35 -22.40 6.08 22.94
N SER A 36 -21.74 6.15 21.78
CA SER A 36 -22.34 5.81 20.49
C SER A 36 -22.45 4.29 20.31
N GLN A 37 -23.38 3.84 19.45
CA GLN A 37 -23.47 2.43 19.05
C GLN A 37 -22.14 1.91 18.49
N ALA A 38 -21.38 2.78 17.78
CA ALA A 38 -20.08 2.43 17.22
C ALA A 38 -19.00 2.16 18.29
N GLN A 39 -19.01 2.91 19.39
CA GLN A 39 -18.06 2.69 20.49
C GLN A 39 -18.34 1.36 21.21
N VAL A 40 -19.61 1.05 21.48
CA VAL A 40 -20.02 -0.22 22.10
C VAL A 40 -19.73 -1.39 21.15
N ALA A 41 -20.04 -1.24 19.87
CA ALA A 41 -19.78 -2.24 18.84
C ALA A 41 -18.29 -2.58 18.72
N ARG A 42 -17.41 -1.56 18.74
CA ARG A 42 -15.96 -1.73 18.71
C ARG A 42 -15.43 -2.48 19.95
N ALA A 43 -15.97 -2.19 21.13
CA ALA A 43 -15.55 -2.85 22.36
C ALA A 43 -15.95 -4.33 22.42
N ILE A 44 -17.11 -4.67 21.83
CA ILE A 44 -17.66 -6.03 21.82
C ILE A 44 -17.16 -6.86 20.62
N GLY A 45 -16.72 -6.20 19.54
CA GLY A 45 -16.24 -6.84 18.32
C GLY A 45 -17.34 -7.12 17.28
N VAL A 46 -18.36 -6.25 17.21
CA VAL A 46 -19.49 -6.35 16.26
C VAL A 46 -19.69 -5.06 15.45
N SER A 47 -20.67 -5.01 14.55
CA SER A 47 -21.01 -3.78 13.81
C SER A 47 -21.95 -2.85 14.60
N PRO A 48 -21.91 -1.51 14.39
CA PRO A 48 -22.84 -0.58 15.03
C PRO A 48 -24.31 -0.92 14.73
N THR A 49 -24.60 -1.38 13.52
CA THR A 49 -25.93 -1.84 13.09
C THR A 49 -26.39 -3.07 13.87
N THR A 50 -25.47 -3.94 14.28
CA THR A 50 -25.78 -5.10 15.13
C THR A 50 -26.21 -4.65 16.53
N VAL A 51 -25.52 -3.66 17.12
CA VAL A 51 -25.91 -3.05 18.40
C VAL A 51 -27.25 -2.33 18.26
N GLY A 52 -27.45 -1.58 17.18
CA GLY A 52 -28.75 -0.96 16.87
C GLY A 52 -29.87 -1.98 16.72
N GLY A 53 -29.59 -3.14 16.11
CA GLY A 53 -30.52 -4.27 16.06
C GLY A 53 -30.86 -4.83 17.44
N TRP A 54 -29.90 -4.87 18.38
CA TRP A 54 -30.14 -5.34 19.75
C TRP A 54 -30.97 -4.36 20.59
N GLU A 55 -30.78 -3.07 20.32
CA GLU A 55 -31.55 -1.96 20.89
C GLU A 55 -32.92 -1.79 20.21
N SER A 56 -33.21 -2.55 19.15
CA SER A 56 -34.51 -2.58 18.46
C SER A 56 -35.22 -3.94 18.56
N GLY A 57 -34.72 -4.88 19.37
CA GLY A 57 -35.41 -6.13 19.70
C GLY A 57 -34.81 -7.42 19.13
N ARG A 58 -33.70 -7.36 18.40
CA ARG A 58 -32.92 -8.57 18.04
C ARG A 58 -32.12 -9.06 19.24
N GLU A 59 -32.02 -10.36 19.44
CA GLU A 59 -31.23 -10.92 20.55
C GLU A 59 -29.83 -11.37 20.07
N PRO A 60 -28.74 -11.03 20.78
CA PRO A 60 -27.42 -11.64 20.56
C PRO A 60 -27.39 -13.08 21.09
N THR A 61 -26.44 -13.87 20.58
CA THR A 61 -26.25 -15.29 20.94
C THR A 61 -24.80 -15.58 21.31
N GLY A 62 -24.57 -16.64 22.10
CA GLY A 62 -23.24 -17.15 22.47
C GLY A 62 -22.36 -16.10 23.18
N GLU A 63 -21.04 -16.18 22.96
CA GLU A 63 -20.04 -15.33 23.64
C GLU A 63 -20.29 -13.81 23.46
N ILE A 64 -20.92 -13.42 22.35
CA ILE A 64 -21.27 -12.01 22.08
C ILE A 64 -22.40 -11.54 23.01
N ARG A 65 -23.35 -12.43 23.35
CA ARG A 65 -24.41 -12.15 24.32
C ARG A 65 -23.83 -11.86 25.69
N ASP A 66 -22.85 -12.65 26.13
CA ASP A 66 -22.22 -12.49 27.44
C ASP A 66 -21.44 -11.17 27.54
N LYS A 67 -20.69 -10.80 26.50
CA LYS A 67 -19.98 -9.52 26.43
C LYS A 67 -20.94 -8.32 26.46
N TYR A 68 -22.08 -8.44 25.77
CA TYR A 68 -23.09 -7.39 25.77
C TYR A 68 -23.84 -7.31 27.10
N ALA A 69 -24.18 -8.45 27.71
CA ALA A 69 -24.76 -8.51 29.05
C ALA A 69 -23.84 -7.87 30.10
N TYR A 70 -22.54 -8.20 30.05
CA TYR A 70 -21.51 -7.61 30.91
C TYR A 70 -21.44 -6.08 30.77
N PHE A 71 -21.43 -5.58 29.52
CA PHE A 71 -21.46 -4.14 29.25
C PHE A 71 -22.69 -3.48 29.87
N LEU A 72 -23.89 -4.06 29.67
CA LEU A 72 -25.14 -3.49 30.19
C LEU A 72 -25.21 -3.51 31.73
N GLY A 73 -24.73 -4.58 32.37
CA GLY A 73 -24.62 -4.64 33.83
C GLY A 73 -23.69 -3.56 34.38
N ALA A 74 -22.49 -3.44 33.81
CA ALA A 74 -21.53 -2.42 34.21
C ALA A 74 -21.95 -0.99 33.84
N ALA A 75 -22.84 -0.82 32.87
CA ALA A 75 -23.47 0.46 32.56
C ALA A 75 -24.52 0.81 33.61
N ARG A 76 -25.38 -0.15 33.99
CA ARG A 76 -26.40 0.03 35.03
C ARG A 76 -25.79 0.47 36.36
N GLU A 77 -24.75 -0.22 36.82
CA GLU A 77 -24.03 0.13 38.06
C GLU A 77 -23.44 1.55 38.05
N ARG A 78 -23.09 2.08 36.87
CA ARG A 78 -22.53 3.44 36.73
C ARG A 78 -23.61 4.51 36.55
N THR A 79 -24.82 4.12 36.17
CA THR A 79 -25.95 5.02 35.91
C THR A 79 -26.96 5.05 37.06
N GLU A 80 -26.93 4.07 37.96
CA GLU A 80 -27.70 4.13 39.20
C GLU A 80 -27.08 5.16 40.16
N PRO A 81 -27.84 6.18 40.59
CA PRO A 81 -27.32 7.18 41.52
C PRO A 81 -27.22 6.60 42.93
N GLU A 82 -26.05 6.75 43.55
CA GLU A 82 -25.92 6.67 45.01
C GLU A 82 -26.87 7.73 45.62
N ALA A 83 -27.75 7.30 46.53
CA ALA A 83 -28.87 8.10 47.01
C ALA A 83 -28.46 9.31 47.87
N GLU A 84 -29.10 10.45 47.54
CA GLU A 84 -29.46 11.65 48.35
C GLU A 84 -28.44 12.77 48.65
N PRO A 85 -28.88 14.04 48.91
CA PRO A 85 -30.18 14.68 48.63
C PRO A 85 -30.11 16.10 48.00
N GLU A 86 -31.27 16.49 47.45
CA GLU A 86 -31.86 17.85 47.28
C GLU A 86 -30.97 19.09 47.22
N ARG A 87 -31.06 19.83 46.09
CA ARG A 87 -31.25 21.30 46.11
C ARG A 87 -32.20 21.79 45.03
N GLU A 88 -33.11 22.62 45.51
CA GLU A 88 -34.26 23.26 44.89
C GLU A 88 -33.96 24.19 43.70
N SER A 89 -34.89 24.13 42.73
CA SER A 89 -35.54 25.24 42.00
C SER A 89 -34.71 26.41 41.45
N SER A 90 -34.90 26.66 40.14
CA SER A 90 -35.54 27.92 39.73
C SER A 90 -36.29 27.71 38.41
N ASP A 91 -37.60 27.88 38.53
CA ASP A 91 -38.63 27.90 37.50
C ASP A 91 -38.47 29.12 36.55
N GLY A 92 -39.00 28.99 35.34
CA GLY A 92 -38.90 29.99 34.27
C GLY A 92 -39.61 29.62 32.96
N SER A 93 -40.83 29.09 33.06
CA SER A 93 -41.94 29.00 32.07
C SER A 93 -41.91 30.02 30.90
N ALA A 94 -41.85 29.58 29.62
CA ALA A 94 -42.95 29.33 28.64
C ALA A 94 -43.17 30.52 27.66
N THR A 95 -43.58 30.40 26.38
CA THR A 95 -44.56 29.53 25.70
C THR A 95 -44.38 29.49 24.15
N ASP A 96 -44.79 28.37 23.52
CA ASP A 96 -45.52 28.10 22.24
C ASP A 96 -45.26 28.94 20.95
N VAL A 97 -45.28 28.41 19.71
CA VAL A 97 -46.29 27.52 19.07
C VAL A 97 -45.75 26.80 17.79
N ALA A 98 -46.16 25.54 17.62
CA ALA A 98 -46.53 24.72 16.44
C ALA A 98 -45.94 24.91 15.01
N ASP A 99 -45.33 23.82 14.53
CA ASP A 99 -45.66 22.98 13.34
C ASP A 99 -45.94 23.61 11.95
N ALA A 100 -45.06 23.33 10.97
CA ALA A 100 -45.37 22.50 9.78
C ALA A 100 -44.33 22.69 8.63
N ASP A 101 -43.88 21.54 8.10
CA ASP A 101 -43.42 21.26 6.73
C ASP A 101 -42.23 22.02 6.10
N ALA A 102 -41.10 21.31 5.97
CA ALA A 102 -40.26 21.39 4.77
C ALA A 102 -39.41 20.11 4.58
N HIS A 103 -39.80 19.28 3.62
CA HIS A 103 -38.87 18.41 2.89
C HIS A 103 -37.89 19.29 2.09
N SER A 104 -36.58 19.20 2.35
CA SER A 104 -35.55 19.40 1.32
C SER A 104 -34.15 19.04 1.84
N SER A 105 -33.45 18.21 1.06
CA SER A 105 -31.99 18.11 0.87
C SER A 105 -31.07 18.03 2.10
N ALA A 106 -30.52 16.83 2.29
CA ALA A 106 -29.30 16.59 3.04
C ALA A 106 -28.13 17.41 2.45
N ASP A 107 -27.55 18.29 3.26
CA ASP A 107 -26.23 18.88 3.08
C ASP A 107 -25.48 18.79 4.42
N SER A 108 -24.20 18.40 4.35
CA SER A 108 -23.29 18.24 5.49
C SER A 108 -23.33 19.45 6.43
N GLU A 109 -23.70 19.23 7.70
CA GLU A 109 -23.67 20.29 8.71
C GLU A 109 -22.24 20.71 9.03
N ALA A 110 -21.83 21.85 8.47
CA ALA A 110 -20.66 22.61 8.88
C ALA A 110 -21.00 23.40 10.15
N VAL A 111 -20.15 23.31 11.17
CA VAL A 111 -20.33 24.05 12.42
C VAL A 111 -19.37 25.25 12.42
N PRO A 112 -19.82 26.47 12.72
CA PRO A 112 -18.93 27.64 12.82
C PRO A 112 -18.06 27.57 14.08
N LEU A 113 -16.78 27.92 13.95
CA LEU A 113 -15.81 27.99 15.04
C LEU A 113 -15.87 29.37 15.71
N ALA A 114 -15.86 29.40 17.05
CA ALA A 114 -15.85 30.64 17.82
C ALA A 114 -14.56 31.46 17.67
N ARG A 115 -13.46 30.81 17.25
CA ARG A 115 -12.17 31.45 16.94
C ARG A 115 -11.56 30.78 15.71
N PRO A 116 -10.85 31.53 14.84
CA PRO A 116 -10.16 30.93 13.71
C PRO A 116 -9.10 29.92 14.17
N GLU A 117 -9.20 28.69 13.69
CA GLU A 117 -8.26 27.59 13.96
C GLU A 117 -7.54 27.16 12.67
N PRO A 118 -6.32 26.60 12.73
CA PRO A 118 -5.58 26.25 11.53
C PRO A 118 -6.28 25.15 10.72
N CYS A 119 -6.63 25.47 9.48
CA CYS A 119 -7.25 24.56 8.52
C CYS A 119 -6.41 23.30 8.34
N VAL A 120 -7.04 22.12 8.45
CA VAL A 120 -6.35 20.82 8.30
C VAL A 120 -5.78 20.57 6.90
N LEU A 121 -6.25 21.31 5.88
CA LEU A 121 -5.81 21.17 4.49
C LEU A 121 -4.64 22.10 4.12
N CYS A 122 -4.61 23.34 4.64
CA CYS A 122 -3.62 24.34 4.22
C CYS A 122 -2.93 25.10 5.38
N GLY A 123 -3.31 24.84 6.64
CA GLY A 123 -2.74 25.46 7.83
C GLY A 123 -3.07 26.93 8.06
N ARG A 124 -3.95 27.53 7.25
CA ARG A 124 -4.41 28.93 7.40
C ARG A 124 -5.62 29.01 8.32
N PRO A 125 -5.89 30.16 8.98
CA PRO A 125 -7.02 30.28 9.89
C PRO A 125 -8.36 30.05 9.16
N ALA A 126 -9.08 29.00 9.55
CA ALA A 126 -10.43 28.67 9.13
C ALA A 126 -11.42 28.97 10.25
N THR A 127 -12.60 29.46 9.89
CA THR A 127 -13.69 29.83 10.83
C THR A 127 -14.78 28.77 10.89
N GLU A 128 -14.60 27.64 10.21
CA GLU A 128 -15.61 26.61 10.01
C GLU A 128 -14.98 25.25 10.32
N GLN A 129 -15.77 24.31 10.85
CA GLN A 129 -15.38 22.92 11.02
C GLN A 129 -16.39 21.99 10.36
N VAL A 130 -15.89 20.91 9.78
CA VAL A 130 -16.70 19.84 9.20
C VAL A 130 -16.24 18.55 9.88
N GLU A 131 -17.18 17.80 10.45
CA GLU A 131 -16.89 16.57 11.21
C GLU A 131 -15.84 16.74 12.33
N GLY A 132 -15.80 17.94 12.94
CA GLY A 132 -14.88 18.26 14.04
C GLY A 132 -13.47 18.68 13.62
N PHE A 133 -13.21 18.88 12.32
CA PHE A 133 -11.94 19.38 11.81
C PHE A 133 -12.06 20.80 11.25
N PRO A 134 -11.22 21.76 11.71
CA PRO A 134 -11.19 23.11 11.15
C PRO A 134 -10.81 23.08 9.66
N GLN A 135 -11.67 23.58 8.78
CA GLN A 135 -11.40 23.70 7.34
C GLN A 135 -12.28 24.75 6.66
N HIS A 136 -11.86 25.24 5.49
CA HIS A 136 -12.68 26.13 4.67
C HIS A 136 -13.78 25.33 3.94
N LEU A 137 -14.99 25.90 3.83
CA LEU A 137 -16.06 25.31 3.01
C LEU A 137 -15.82 25.51 1.50
N ASP A 138 -15.12 26.57 1.12
CA ASP A 138 -14.74 26.83 -0.27
C ASP A 138 -13.27 26.40 -0.52
N PRO A 139 -13.03 25.40 -1.40
CA PRO A 139 -11.70 24.96 -1.80
C PRO A 139 -10.80 26.08 -2.35
N ALA A 140 -11.36 27.15 -2.93
CA ALA A 140 -10.60 28.29 -3.43
C ALA A 140 -9.85 29.03 -2.30
N GLN A 141 -10.35 28.96 -1.06
CA GLN A 141 -9.72 29.57 0.11
C GLN A 141 -8.46 28.79 0.57
N CYS A 142 -8.36 27.52 0.18
CA CYS A 142 -7.18 26.69 0.38
C CYS A 142 -6.09 26.91 -0.70
N ALA A 143 -6.37 27.66 -1.78
CA ALA A 143 -5.41 27.86 -2.85
C ALA A 143 -4.28 28.84 -2.48
N PRO A 144 -3.04 28.64 -2.95
CA PRO A 144 -2.00 29.65 -2.87
C PRO A 144 -2.40 30.86 -3.72
N ALA A 145 -2.26 32.07 -3.18
CA ALA A 145 -2.42 33.28 -3.98
C ALA A 145 -1.37 33.27 -5.09
N THR A 146 -1.81 33.27 -6.34
CA THR A 146 -0.95 33.39 -7.53
C THR A 146 -0.16 34.69 -7.42
N PRO A 147 1.19 34.67 -7.45
CA PRO A 147 1.96 35.90 -7.51
C PRO A 147 1.64 36.62 -8.83
N ALA A 148 1.30 37.90 -8.74
CA ALA A 148 1.10 38.76 -9.90
C ALA A 148 2.39 38.84 -10.73
N PRO A 149 2.32 38.90 -12.08
CA PRO A 149 3.50 38.95 -12.93
C PRO A 149 4.25 40.27 -12.75
N GLU A 150 5.52 40.16 -12.41
CA GLU A 150 6.47 41.27 -12.33
C GLU A 150 6.85 41.74 -13.75
N PRO A 151 6.87 43.05 -14.06
CA PRO A 151 7.19 43.53 -15.40
C PRO A 151 8.66 43.29 -15.76
N THR A 152 8.86 42.69 -16.94
CA THR A 152 10.16 42.40 -17.57
C THR A 152 11.05 43.63 -17.70
N ARG A 153 12.24 43.57 -17.11
CA ARG A 153 13.34 44.53 -17.32
C ARG A 153 14.28 43.99 -18.42
N PRO A 154 14.71 44.80 -19.40
CA PRO A 154 15.49 44.32 -20.55
C PRO A 154 16.95 44.00 -20.20
N THR A 155 17.47 42.98 -20.91
CA THR A 155 18.82 42.42 -20.84
C THR A 155 19.90 43.39 -21.35
N PRO A 156 21.03 43.60 -20.63
CA PRO A 156 22.19 44.27 -21.20
C PRO A 156 23.15 43.31 -21.92
N ALA A 157 23.80 43.82 -22.97
CA ALA A 157 24.77 43.16 -23.85
C ALA A 157 26.13 42.83 -23.16
N PRO A 158 27.00 41.98 -23.74
CA PRO A 158 28.15 41.40 -23.04
C PRO A 158 29.42 42.25 -23.19
N GLU A 159 30.24 42.28 -22.13
CA GLU A 159 31.63 42.78 -22.14
C GLU A 159 32.55 41.88 -21.26
N PRO A 160 33.89 41.93 -21.43
CA PRO A 160 34.74 40.75 -21.47
C PRO A 160 35.42 40.36 -20.15
N THR A 161 35.96 39.14 -20.17
CA THR A 161 36.68 38.40 -19.12
C THR A 161 37.90 39.09 -18.51
N ARG A 162 38.03 39.01 -17.17
CA ARG A 162 39.32 39.01 -16.42
C ARG A 162 39.24 38.05 -15.20
N PRO A 163 40.40 37.56 -14.68
CA PRO A 163 40.48 36.28 -13.99
C PRO A 163 40.29 36.35 -12.47
N ALA A 164 40.03 35.16 -11.91
CA ALA A 164 39.71 34.85 -10.52
C ALA A 164 40.83 35.12 -9.50
N PRO A 165 40.47 35.38 -8.22
CA PRO A 165 41.30 35.05 -7.07
C PRO A 165 40.68 33.97 -6.16
N ALA A 166 41.58 33.21 -5.51
CA ALA A 166 41.36 32.06 -4.63
C ALA A 166 40.76 32.44 -3.24
N PRO A 167 40.33 31.45 -2.41
CA PRO A 167 39.35 31.67 -1.35
C PRO A 167 39.99 32.13 -0.03
N ALA A 168 39.39 33.14 0.60
CA ALA A 168 39.70 33.55 1.96
C ALA A 168 38.57 33.12 2.92
N THR A 169 38.91 32.24 3.85
CA THR A 169 38.15 31.92 5.07
C THR A 169 37.90 33.16 5.90
N ARG A 170 36.64 33.43 6.25
CA ARG A 170 36.29 34.38 7.34
C ARG A 170 35.09 33.91 8.13
N THR A 171 35.38 33.45 9.33
CA THR A 171 34.50 33.38 10.50
C THR A 171 33.85 34.73 10.80
N VAL A 172 32.54 34.74 11.06
CA VAL A 172 31.86 35.89 11.68
C VAL A 172 31.05 35.41 12.89
N ARG A 173 31.38 36.01 14.03
CA ARG A 173 30.75 35.87 15.34
C ARG A 173 29.46 36.70 15.40
N THR A 174 28.46 36.16 16.09
CA THR A 174 27.20 36.78 16.52
C THR A 174 27.42 37.93 17.51
N PRO A 175 26.47 38.89 17.57
CA PRO A 175 25.83 39.15 18.87
C PRO A 175 24.32 39.43 18.77
N GLY A 176 23.59 39.16 19.86
CA GLY A 176 22.27 39.77 20.11
C GLY A 176 21.19 38.79 20.58
N ARG A 177 20.72 39.00 21.82
CA ARG A 177 19.78 38.16 22.58
C ARG A 177 18.35 38.20 22.01
N GLY A 178 17.75 37.03 21.94
CA GLY A 178 16.30 36.79 21.85
C GLY A 178 16.06 35.35 22.30
N GLU A 179 15.26 35.17 23.35
CA GLU A 179 14.97 33.87 23.96
C GLU A 179 14.38 32.93 22.91
N ARG A 180 15.09 31.84 22.59
CA ARG A 180 14.59 30.80 21.69
C ARG A 180 13.78 29.81 22.51
N ILE A 181 12.47 29.86 22.31
CA ILE A 181 11.58 28.71 22.46
C ILE A 181 12.22 27.58 21.65
N VAL A 182 12.60 26.50 22.32
CA VAL A 182 13.12 25.28 21.68
C VAL A 182 11.90 24.54 21.12
N PRO A 183 11.70 24.45 19.78
CA PRO A 183 10.86 23.39 19.28
C PRO A 183 11.67 22.12 19.50
N VAL A 184 11.13 21.18 20.28
CA VAL A 184 11.64 19.81 20.32
C VAL A 184 11.52 19.28 18.89
N GLY A 185 12.60 19.44 18.13
CA GLY A 185 12.74 18.87 16.83
C GLY A 185 12.62 17.36 16.99
N ARG A 186 11.49 16.80 16.54
CA ARG A 186 11.40 15.39 16.21
C ARG A 186 12.40 15.17 15.08
N ARG A 187 13.65 14.89 15.45
CA ARG A 187 14.67 14.41 14.51
C ARG A 187 14.02 13.25 13.78
N VAL A 188 13.94 13.38 12.46
CA VAL A 188 13.82 12.24 11.57
C VAL A 188 14.93 11.28 11.99
N GLN A 189 14.57 10.16 12.61
CA GLN A 189 15.53 9.10 12.92
C GLN A 189 16.27 8.77 11.62
N ALA A 190 17.59 8.88 11.67
CA ALA A 190 18.41 8.44 10.55
C ALA A 190 18.24 6.91 10.43
N ALA A 191 18.43 6.36 9.22
CA ALA A 191 18.38 4.91 9.02
C ALA A 191 19.36 4.13 9.93
N SER A 192 20.36 4.82 10.51
CA SER A 192 21.31 4.32 11.50
C SER A 192 20.72 4.05 12.90
N ASP A 193 19.47 4.43 13.17
CA ASP A 193 18.84 4.24 14.49
C ASP A 193 17.96 2.97 14.56
N VAL A 194 17.84 2.21 13.46
CA VAL A 194 17.15 0.92 13.44
C VAL A 194 18.15 -0.17 13.83
N PRO A 195 17.88 -0.99 14.87
CA PRO A 195 18.73 -2.13 15.22
C PRO A 195 18.96 -3.04 13.99
N ASP A 196 20.18 -3.58 13.83
CA ASP A 196 20.48 -4.52 12.73
C ASP A 196 19.90 -5.91 13.02
N LEU A 197 18.57 -6.00 13.06
CA LEU A 197 17.82 -7.22 13.37
C LEU A 197 18.18 -8.38 12.42
N ILE A 198 18.56 -8.06 11.18
CA ILE A 198 18.95 -9.07 10.18
C ILE A 198 20.33 -9.63 10.53
N GLY A 199 21.33 -8.75 10.72
CA GLY A 199 22.68 -9.15 11.11
C GLY A 199 22.72 -9.90 12.45
N ASP A 200 21.93 -9.44 13.42
CA ASP A 200 21.79 -10.09 14.73
C ASP A 200 21.18 -11.49 14.60
N ALA A 201 20.13 -11.65 13.80
CA ALA A 201 19.49 -12.94 13.55
C ALA A 201 20.45 -13.93 12.87
N VAL A 202 21.20 -13.47 11.86
CA VAL A 202 22.19 -14.28 11.14
C VAL A 202 23.32 -14.71 12.07
N SER A 203 23.90 -13.77 12.82
CA SER A 203 24.97 -14.04 13.79
C SER A 203 24.53 -15.06 14.84
N ALA A 204 23.30 -14.91 15.38
CA ALA A 204 22.75 -15.84 16.34
C ALA A 204 22.44 -17.22 15.74
N ALA A 205 22.05 -17.29 14.46
CA ALA A 205 21.81 -18.56 13.78
C ALA A 205 23.12 -19.31 13.52
N LEU A 206 24.15 -18.62 13.03
CA LEU A 206 25.49 -19.19 12.81
C LEU A 206 26.10 -19.68 14.13
N ALA A 207 25.98 -18.91 15.21
CA ALA A 207 26.46 -19.32 16.52
C ALA A 207 25.76 -20.59 17.05
N ARG A 208 24.44 -20.72 16.83
CA ARG A 208 23.68 -21.92 17.22
C ARG A 208 23.96 -23.14 16.35
N ALA A 209 24.43 -22.92 15.13
CA ALA A 209 24.80 -23.97 14.19
C ALA A 209 26.30 -24.32 14.26
N ASP A 210 27.03 -23.80 15.26
CA ASP A 210 28.48 -23.98 15.40
C ASP A 210 29.26 -23.60 14.12
N GLY A 211 28.77 -22.61 13.37
CA GLY A 211 29.34 -22.14 12.10
C GLY A 211 28.90 -22.92 10.86
N ASP A 212 28.02 -23.92 10.98
CA ASP A 212 27.40 -24.60 9.83
C ASP A 212 26.45 -23.65 9.09
N VAL A 213 26.91 -23.20 7.91
CA VAL A 213 26.25 -22.24 7.02
C VAL A 213 24.90 -22.77 6.52
N ASP A 214 24.85 -24.04 6.12
CA ASP A 214 23.65 -24.65 5.55
C ASP A 214 22.58 -24.84 6.64
N ALA A 215 22.99 -25.30 7.83
CA ALA A 215 22.10 -25.44 8.97
C ALA A 215 21.57 -24.08 9.46
N ALA A 216 22.43 -23.04 9.49
CA ALA A 216 22.03 -21.68 9.83
C ALA A 216 21.03 -21.10 8.81
N ALA A 217 21.30 -21.23 7.52
CA ALA A 217 20.40 -20.80 6.45
C ALA A 217 19.05 -21.52 6.56
N ALA A 218 19.03 -22.84 6.72
CA ALA A 218 17.79 -23.61 6.86
C ALA A 218 16.96 -23.19 8.10
N ALA A 219 17.60 -22.83 9.21
CA ALA A 219 16.93 -22.32 10.41
C ALA A 219 16.33 -20.92 10.17
N LEU A 220 17.09 -20.02 9.54
CA LEU A 220 16.65 -18.66 9.20
C LEU A 220 15.49 -18.68 8.20
N LEU A 221 15.53 -19.55 7.20
CA LEU A 221 14.45 -19.70 6.22
C LEU A 221 13.11 -20.05 6.89
N LYS A 222 13.12 -20.81 7.99
CA LYS A 222 11.89 -21.12 8.75
C LYS A 222 11.35 -19.91 9.52
N ARG A 223 12.23 -18.99 9.92
CA ARG A 223 11.89 -17.78 10.68
C ARG A 223 11.67 -16.54 9.81
N ALA A 224 11.91 -16.62 8.51
CA ALA A 224 11.83 -15.47 7.61
C ALA A 224 10.50 -14.69 7.67
N ILE A 225 9.36 -15.34 7.95
CA ILE A 225 8.07 -14.65 8.11
C ILE A 225 8.01 -13.88 9.44
N PRO A 226 8.13 -14.52 10.62
CA PRO A 226 8.06 -13.80 11.90
C PRO A 226 9.16 -12.74 12.02
N ASP A 227 10.36 -12.99 11.50
CA ASP A 227 11.43 -11.99 11.56
C ASP A 227 11.18 -10.82 10.58
N ALA A 228 10.50 -11.05 9.45
CA ALA A 228 10.04 -9.96 8.57
C ALA A 228 8.93 -9.13 9.22
N MET A 229 8.01 -9.75 9.96
CA MET A 229 6.98 -9.02 10.72
C MET A 229 7.60 -8.20 11.85
N ALA A 230 8.54 -8.78 12.61
CA ALA A 230 9.28 -8.07 13.65
C ALA A 230 10.07 -6.86 13.08
N LEU A 231 10.71 -7.04 11.92
CA LEU A 231 11.39 -5.94 11.22
C LEU A 231 10.41 -4.87 10.74
N LEU A 232 9.23 -5.27 10.24
CA LEU A 232 8.18 -4.33 9.87
C LEU A 232 7.75 -3.50 11.08
N ASP A 233 7.43 -4.14 12.21
CA ASP A 233 7.01 -3.46 13.43
C ASP A 233 8.08 -2.47 13.92
N GLU A 234 9.34 -2.89 13.96
CA GLU A 234 10.45 -2.01 14.37
C GLU A 234 10.56 -0.80 13.45
N THR A 235 10.52 -1.01 12.13
CA THR A 235 10.64 0.07 11.15
C THR A 235 9.42 0.99 11.11
N ARG A 236 8.26 0.54 11.63
CA ARG A 236 7.03 1.33 11.76
C ARG A 236 6.95 2.14 13.04
N LYS A 237 7.79 1.89 14.06
CA LYS A 237 7.81 2.72 15.27
C LYS A 237 7.97 4.21 14.93
N GLY A 238 7.08 5.02 15.48
CA GLY A 238 7.04 6.47 15.22
C GLY A 238 6.59 6.87 13.81
N GLY A 239 6.10 5.93 13.00
CA GLY A 239 5.47 6.19 11.71
C GLY A 239 4.24 7.09 11.83
N ARG A 240 3.89 7.79 10.73
CA ARG A 240 2.72 8.69 10.71
C ARG A 240 1.39 7.94 10.74
N TYR A 241 1.37 6.74 10.15
CA TYR A 241 0.17 5.94 9.94
C TYR A 241 0.35 4.57 10.56
N ASP A 242 -0.67 4.07 11.25
CA ASP A 242 -0.72 2.70 11.71
C ASP A 242 -1.15 1.78 10.57
N ILE A 243 -0.69 0.52 10.63
CA ILE A 243 -1.12 -0.51 9.67
C ILE A 243 -2.41 -1.11 10.19
N VAL A 244 -3.51 -0.93 9.45
CA VAL A 244 -4.71 -1.73 9.67
C VAL A 244 -4.43 -3.12 9.12
N ALA A 245 -4.10 -4.06 10.02
CA ALA A 245 -3.65 -5.39 9.64
C ALA A 245 -4.76 -6.28 9.08
N HIS A 246 -6.00 -6.10 9.55
CA HIS A 246 -7.17 -6.93 9.20
C HIS A 246 -8.37 -6.02 8.87
N PRO A 247 -8.32 -5.24 7.78
CA PRO A 247 -9.45 -4.43 7.37
C PRO A 247 -10.58 -5.33 6.83
N TRP A 248 -11.79 -4.77 6.74
CA TRP A 248 -12.83 -5.40 5.93
C TRP A 248 -12.37 -5.49 4.47
N ILE A 249 -12.55 -6.67 3.88
CA ILE A 249 -12.14 -6.97 2.50
C ILE A 249 -13.40 -7.07 1.61
N PRO A 250 -13.49 -6.28 0.52
CA PRO A 250 -14.54 -6.41 -0.50
C PRO A 250 -14.54 -7.79 -1.17
N ASP A 251 -15.69 -8.24 -1.66
CA ASP A 251 -15.83 -9.59 -2.24
C ASP A 251 -14.95 -9.84 -3.48
N VAL A 252 -14.59 -8.79 -4.23
CA VAL A 252 -13.65 -8.88 -5.37
C VAL A 252 -12.25 -9.34 -4.95
N LEU A 253 -11.85 -9.07 -3.71
CA LEU A 253 -10.56 -9.47 -3.14
C LEU A 253 -10.62 -10.79 -2.37
N ARG A 254 -11.79 -11.44 -2.33
CA ARG A 254 -11.97 -12.76 -1.72
C ARG A 254 -11.98 -13.83 -2.79
N LYS A 255 -11.28 -14.93 -2.53
CA LYS A 255 -11.43 -16.11 -3.40
C LYS A 255 -12.84 -16.68 -3.31
N GLN A 256 -13.47 -16.80 -4.48
CA GLN A 256 -14.80 -17.41 -4.62
C GLN A 256 -14.77 -18.93 -4.37
N SER A 257 -13.62 -19.57 -4.58
CA SER A 257 -13.37 -20.97 -4.18
C SER A 257 -11.88 -21.23 -3.96
N ALA A 258 -11.55 -22.29 -3.20
CA ALA A 258 -10.16 -22.63 -2.88
C ALA A 258 -9.26 -22.89 -4.11
N LYS A 259 -9.86 -23.23 -5.26
CA LYS A 259 -9.16 -23.45 -6.54
C LYS A 259 -9.59 -22.44 -7.63
N GLY A 260 -10.41 -21.45 -7.28
CA GLY A 260 -10.92 -20.45 -8.21
C GLY A 260 -9.84 -19.45 -8.59
N ALA A 261 -9.99 -18.83 -9.76
CA ALA A 261 -9.18 -17.68 -10.13
C ALA A 261 -9.55 -16.47 -9.26
N ASP A 262 -8.55 -15.62 -8.99
CA ASP A 262 -8.78 -14.31 -8.39
C ASP A 262 -9.54 -13.43 -9.37
N GLN A 263 -10.43 -12.58 -8.87
CA GLN A 263 -11.13 -11.60 -9.73
C GLN A 263 -10.22 -10.44 -10.13
N VAL A 264 -9.19 -10.16 -9.31
CA VAL A 264 -8.21 -9.11 -9.56
C VAL A 264 -7.17 -9.59 -10.57
N TRP A 265 -7.11 -8.90 -11.70
CA TRP A 265 -6.13 -9.12 -12.74
C TRP A 265 -4.83 -8.34 -12.47
N GLU A 266 -3.75 -9.04 -12.19
CA GLU A 266 -2.45 -8.43 -11.87
C GLU A 266 -1.64 -7.98 -13.10
N GLY A 267 -2.03 -8.40 -14.31
CA GLY A 267 -1.32 -8.04 -15.55
C GLY A 267 0.02 -8.74 -15.74
N ARG A 268 0.11 -10.03 -15.36
CA ARG A 268 1.37 -10.80 -15.39
C ARG A 268 1.94 -10.91 -16.82
N PRO A 269 3.19 -10.46 -17.07
CA PRO A 269 3.83 -10.59 -18.38
C PRO A 269 4.08 -12.06 -18.75
N LYS A 270 3.65 -12.42 -19.96
CA LYS A 270 3.93 -13.70 -20.61
C LYS A 270 4.05 -13.50 -22.12
N TRP A 271 4.86 -12.55 -22.53
CA TRP A 271 4.92 -12.12 -23.92
C TRP A 271 6.22 -12.57 -24.57
N ALA A 272 6.11 -13.00 -25.82
CA ALA A 272 7.22 -13.22 -26.73
C ALA A 272 6.89 -12.48 -28.03
N ARG A 273 7.90 -11.83 -28.60
CA ARG A 273 7.79 -11.11 -29.87
C ARG A 273 7.28 -12.08 -30.96
N PRO A 274 6.17 -11.76 -31.66
CA PRO A 274 5.64 -12.63 -32.70
C PRO A 274 6.61 -12.85 -33.87
N GLU A 275 7.25 -11.78 -34.33
CA GLU A 275 8.16 -11.79 -35.47
C GLU A 275 9.51 -11.18 -35.10
N LEU A 276 10.59 -11.95 -35.30
CA LEU A 276 11.95 -11.47 -35.08
C LEU A 276 12.49 -10.74 -36.30
N PRO A 277 13.41 -9.77 -36.13
CA PRO A 277 14.14 -9.19 -37.26
C PRO A 277 14.84 -10.27 -38.08
N GLU A 278 14.96 -10.04 -39.40
CA GLU A 278 15.65 -10.99 -40.29
C GLU A 278 17.11 -11.20 -39.89
N GLY A 279 17.64 -12.41 -40.15
CA GLY A 279 19.01 -12.81 -39.83
C GLY A 279 19.15 -13.58 -38.52
N ALA A 280 20.35 -14.07 -38.25
CA ALA A 280 20.71 -14.67 -36.97
C ALA A 280 21.08 -13.59 -35.95
N HIS A 281 20.48 -13.66 -34.76
CA HIS A 281 20.65 -12.70 -33.67
C HIS A 281 21.05 -13.40 -32.38
N GLU A 282 22.01 -12.85 -31.66
CA GLU A 282 22.27 -13.24 -30.27
C GLU A 282 21.24 -12.54 -29.36
N VAL A 283 20.52 -13.34 -28.57
CA VAL A 283 19.59 -12.89 -27.55
C VAL A 283 20.24 -13.05 -26.19
N ILE A 284 20.16 -11.97 -25.40
CA ILE A 284 20.59 -11.97 -24.01
C ILE A 284 19.37 -12.00 -23.11
N ALA A 285 19.27 -13.04 -22.27
CA ALA A 285 18.27 -13.12 -21.22
C ALA A 285 18.82 -12.40 -19.96
N LEU A 286 18.13 -11.36 -19.53
CA LEU A 286 18.45 -10.55 -18.35
C LEU A 286 17.53 -10.91 -17.18
N ASP A 287 18.12 -11.00 -15.99
CA ASP A 287 17.43 -11.20 -14.72
C ASP A 287 17.43 -9.88 -13.93
N ILE A 288 16.24 -9.37 -13.60
CA ILE A 288 16.05 -8.15 -12.83
C ILE A 288 16.20 -8.47 -11.34
N ASN A 289 17.23 -7.91 -10.71
CA ASN A 289 17.53 -8.16 -9.32
C ASN A 289 16.43 -7.66 -8.37
N GLY A 290 15.96 -8.53 -7.47
CA GLY A 290 15.11 -8.14 -6.34
C GLY A 290 13.79 -7.50 -6.77
N ALA A 291 13.09 -8.08 -7.76
CA ALA A 291 11.84 -7.53 -8.30
C ALA A 291 10.79 -7.23 -7.20
N TYR A 292 10.53 -8.18 -6.29
CA TYR A 292 9.61 -7.96 -5.17
C TYR A 292 10.13 -6.95 -4.14
N LEU A 293 11.44 -6.94 -3.87
CA LEU A 293 12.05 -5.94 -2.97
C LEU A 293 11.89 -4.52 -3.54
N SER A 294 12.05 -4.35 -4.85
CA SER A 294 11.78 -3.08 -5.54
C SER A 294 10.30 -2.71 -5.49
N ALA A 295 9.42 -3.70 -5.66
CA ALA A 295 7.98 -3.51 -5.71
C ALA A 295 7.33 -3.13 -4.38
N LEU A 296 8.01 -3.34 -3.24
CA LEU A 296 7.59 -2.81 -1.95
C LEU A 296 7.46 -1.27 -1.95
N LYS A 297 8.12 -0.59 -2.90
CA LYS A 297 7.93 0.82 -3.18
C LYS A 297 6.73 1.00 -4.11
N THR A 298 5.53 0.94 -3.53
CA THR A 298 4.25 1.14 -4.23
C THR A 298 3.26 1.89 -3.34
N HIS A 299 2.25 2.53 -3.94
CA HIS A 299 1.21 3.21 -3.19
C HIS A 299 0.30 2.19 -2.53
N LEU A 300 0.37 2.06 -1.20
CA LEU A 300 -0.44 1.10 -0.46
C LEU A 300 -1.60 1.80 0.26
N PRO A 301 -2.81 1.21 0.22
CA PRO A 301 -3.95 1.69 0.98
C PRO A 301 -3.67 1.61 2.49
N ILE A 302 -3.82 2.71 3.20
CA ILE A 302 -3.50 2.81 4.64
C ILE A 302 -4.59 2.11 5.47
N GLY A 303 -5.85 2.39 5.15
CA GLY A 303 -7.01 1.89 5.89
C GLY A 303 -7.91 0.99 5.06
N GLN A 304 -9.14 0.80 5.55
CA GLN A 304 -10.19 0.05 4.88
C GLN A 304 -10.53 0.66 3.52
N LEU A 305 -10.73 -0.19 2.51
CA LEU A 305 -11.14 0.24 1.19
C LEU A 305 -12.61 0.66 1.20
N GLU A 306 -12.88 1.81 0.59
CA GLU A 306 -14.22 2.35 0.39
C GLU A 306 -14.59 2.21 -1.08
N HIS A 307 -15.84 1.85 -1.32
CA HIS A 307 -16.39 1.82 -2.67
C HIS A 307 -16.65 3.24 -3.17
N SER A 308 -16.32 3.48 -4.43
CA SER A 308 -16.69 4.70 -5.13
C SER A 308 -17.05 4.34 -6.57
N ALA A 309 -18.19 4.87 -7.05
CA ALA A 309 -18.55 4.86 -8.46
C ALA A 309 -18.13 6.19 -9.10
N GLY A 310 -17.55 6.15 -10.29
CA GLY A 310 -17.09 7.34 -11.00
C GLY A 310 -15.93 7.06 -11.96
N PHE A 311 -15.75 7.97 -12.92
CA PHE A 311 -14.79 7.83 -14.02
C PHE A 311 -13.39 8.40 -13.71
N ASP A 312 -13.24 9.12 -12.59
CA ASP A 312 -12.02 9.84 -12.25
C ASP A 312 -11.05 9.03 -11.39
N HIS A 313 -9.75 9.20 -11.65
CA HIS A 313 -8.68 8.64 -10.83
C HIS A 313 -8.20 9.64 -9.76
N ASP A 314 -8.34 9.28 -8.48
CA ASP A 314 -7.72 10.04 -7.37
C ASP A 314 -6.31 9.53 -7.07
N ARG A 315 -5.31 10.33 -7.44
CA ARG A 315 -3.88 10.03 -7.24
C ARG A 315 -3.46 9.89 -5.78
N ARG A 316 -4.27 10.37 -4.82
CA ARG A 316 -4.01 10.26 -3.36
C ARG A 316 -4.55 8.97 -2.76
N ARG A 317 -5.33 8.20 -3.53
CA ARG A 317 -5.91 6.93 -3.12
C ARG A 317 -5.22 5.78 -3.86
N ALA A 318 -5.36 4.58 -3.31
CA ALA A 318 -4.92 3.34 -3.94
C ALA A 318 -5.88 2.21 -3.60
N GLY A 319 -5.96 1.22 -4.48
CA GLY A 319 -6.72 0.00 -4.28
C GLY A 319 -6.91 -0.75 -5.60
N VAL A 320 -8.13 -1.19 -5.85
CA VAL A 320 -8.51 -1.92 -7.07
C VAL A 320 -9.62 -1.17 -7.82
N HIS A 321 -9.63 -1.29 -9.15
CA HIS A 321 -10.48 -0.51 -10.04
C HIS A 321 -11.07 -1.42 -11.11
N LEU A 322 -12.37 -1.37 -11.32
CA LEU A 322 -13.00 -1.96 -12.49
C LEU A 322 -12.80 -1.01 -13.66
N VAL A 323 -12.10 -1.45 -14.70
CA VAL A 323 -11.81 -0.62 -15.87
C VAL A 323 -12.20 -1.31 -17.16
N THR A 324 -12.61 -0.54 -18.15
CA THR A 324 -12.54 -0.98 -19.55
C THR A 324 -11.18 -0.54 -20.09
N PRO A 325 -10.28 -1.49 -20.39
CA PRO A 325 -8.94 -1.16 -20.85
C PRO A 325 -8.99 -0.65 -22.30
N PRO A 326 -8.04 0.21 -22.70
CA PRO A 326 -7.91 0.64 -24.08
C PRO A 326 -7.46 -0.51 -24.98
N GLU A 327 -7.69 -0.37 -26.28
CA GLU A 327 -7.07 -1.26 -27.27
C GLU A 327 -5.55 -1.10 -27.25
N TRP A 328 -4.84 -2.22 -27.47
CA TRP A 328 -3.38 -2.25 -27.52
C TRP A 328 -2.91 -2.64 -28.91
N HIS A 329 -2.26 -1.71 -29.62
CA HIS A 329 -1.84 -1.90 -31.02
C HIS A 329 -0.34 -2.13 -31.19
N HIS A 330 0.38 -2.43 -30.09
CA HIS A 330 1.84 -2.56 -30.09
C HIS A 330 2.32 -3.99 -29.78
N ASP A 331 1.43 -4.99 -29.81
CA ASP A 331 1.73 -6.39 -29.48
C ASP A 331 2.83 -7.01 -30.36
N ALA A 332 3.06 -6.48 -31.57
CA ALA A 332 4.13 -6.87 -32.46
C ALA A 332 5.54 -6.52 -31.92
N VAL A 333 5.66 -5.50 -31.07
CA VAL A 333 6.96 -4.95 -30.63
C VAL A 333 7.12 -4.81 -29.12
N LEU A 334 6.02 -4.72 -28.37
CA LEU A 334 5.99 -4.52 -26.94
C LEU A 334 4.94 -5.41 -26.27
N PRO A 335 5.20 -5.89 -25.04
CA PRO A 335 4.19 -6.59 -24.26
C PRO A 335 2.99 -5.70 -23.97
N ASN A 336 1.78 -6.27 -23.98
CA ASN A 336 0.60 -5.58 -23.46
C ASN A 336 0.80 -5.30 -21.95
N PRO A 337 0.57 -4.07 -21.45
CA PRO A 337 0.67 -3.74 -20.02
C PRO A 337 -0.27 -4.57 -19.12
N LEU A 338 -1.31 -5.18 -19.70
CA LEU A 338 -2.21 -6.11 -19.02
C LEU A 338 -1.77 -7.58 -19.13
N GLY A 339 -0.58 -7.87 -19.67
CA GLY A 339 -0.15 -9.24 -19.90
C GLY A 339 -1.00 -9.96 -20.96
N ASN A 340 -1.00 -11.29 -20.93
CA ASN A 340 -1.76 -12.10 -21.89
C ASN A 340 -3.18 -12.30 -21.38
N ARG A 341 -4.12 -11.56 -21.96
CA ARG A 341 -5.55 -11.67 -21.70
C ARG A 341 -6.27 -12.16 -22.95
N ASP A 342 -7.11 -13.17 -22.79
CA ASP A 342 -7.88 -13.76 -23.89
C ASP A 342 -9.29 -13.17 -24.00
N GLU A 343 -9.93 -12.87 -22.86
CA GLU A 343 -11.30 -12.35 -22.83
C GLU A 343 -11.30 -10.82 -23.05
N PRO A 344 -12.23 -10.24 -23.82
CA PRO A 344 -12.39 -8.79 -23.92
C PRO A 344 -13.28 -8.22 -22.79
N GLY A 345 -13.42 -6.90 -22.71
CA GLY A 345 -14.35 -6.22 -21.79
C GLY A 345 -13.75 -5.78 -20.44
N PRO A 346 -14.60 -5.32 -19.50
CA PRO A 346 -14.16 -4.78 -18.22
C PRO A 346 -13.46 -5.81 -17.33
N LEU A 347 -12.49 -5.35 -16.54
CA LEU A 347 -11.77 -6.18 -15.57
C LEU A 347 -11.31 -5.38 -14.36
N TRP A 348 -11.19 -6.07 -13.22
CA TRP A 348 -10.61 -5.48 -12.02
C TRP A 348 -9.10 -5.47 -12.12
N VAL A 349 -8.50 -4.28 -12.11
CA VAL A 349 -7.05 -4.07 -12.10
C VAL A 349 -6.61 -3.42 -10.79
N THR A 350 -5.33 -3.57 -10.48
CA THR A 350 -4.72 -2.91 -9.31
C THR A 350 -4.29 -1.47 -9.62
N GLU A 351 -4.13 -0.66 -8.57
CA GLU A 351 -3.61 0.72 -8.68
C GLU A 351 -2.30 0.82 -9.50
N PRO A 352 -1.26 -0.02 -9.32
CA PRO A 352 -0.06 0.02 -10.18
C PRO A 352 -0.32 -0.20 -11.67
N THR A 353 -1.27 -1.06 -12.00
CA THR A 353 -1.66 -1.34 -13.39
C THR A 353 -2.43 -0.17 -13.97
N LEU A 354 -3.39 0.40 -13.23
CA LEU A 354 -4.12 1.60 -13.64
C LEU A 354 -3.17 2.78 -13.85
N ARG A 355 -2.26 3.03 -12.91
CA ARG A 355 -1.23 4.08 -13.04
C ARG A 355 -0.30 3.86 -14.23
N LEU A 356 -0.01 2.60 -14.59
CA LEU A 356 0.73 2.30 -15.80
C LEU A 356 -0.07 2.70 -17.03
N LEU A 357 -1.32 2.22 -17.18
CA LEU A 357 -2.17 2.56 -18.32
C LEU A 357 -2.35 4.07 -18.50
N LEU A 358 -2.68 4.79 -17.42
CA LEU A 358 -2.81 6.26 -17.43
C LEU A 358 -1.50 6.97 -17.79
N ARG A 359 -0.35 6.39 -17.43
CA ARG A 359 0.96 6.92 -17.83
C ARG A 359 1.19 6.72 -19.33
N LEU A 360 0.86 5.54 -19.85
CA LEU A 360 1.07 5.19 -21.26
C LEU A 360 0.13 5.94 -22.20
N SER A 361 -1.08 6.29 -21.74
CA SER A 361 -2.01 7.15 -22.48
C SER A 361 -1.65 8.64 -22.42
N GLY A 362 -0.83 9.03 -21.45
CA GLY A 362 -0.38 10.41 -21.30
C GLY A 362 0.45 10.89 -22.51
N PRO A 363 0.53 12.22 -22.73
CA PRO A 363 1.12 12.82 -23.93
C PRO A 363 2.61 12.53 -24.10
N LYS A 364 3.30 12.10 -23.03
CA LYS A 364 4.70 11.71 -23.10
C LYS A 364 4.89 10.40 -23.88
N TYR A 365 3.95 9.46 -23.78
CA TYR A 365 4.09 8.12 -24.35
C TYR A 365 3.11 7.91 -25.51
N GLY A 366 1.82 8.24 -25.33
CA GLY A 366 0.81 8.16 -26.37
C GLY A 366 0.64 6.76 -26.99
N LEU A 367 0.80 5.69 -26.19
CA LEU A 367 0.79 4.30 -26.67
C LEU A 367 -0.60 3.65 -26.67
N CYS A 368 -1.57 4.25 -26.00
CA CYS A 368 -2.95 3.77 -25.95
C CYS A 368 -3.89 4.91 -25.53
N ASP A 369 -5.20 4.70 -25.69
CA ASP A 369 -6.18 5.60 -25.10
C ASP A 369 -6.21 5.50 -23.57
N PRO A 370 -6.75 6.49 -22.84
CA PRO A 370 -6.98 6.35 -21.41
C PRO A 370 -7.97 5.22 -21.10
N PRO A 371 -7.72 4.38 -20.07
CA PRO A 371 -8.71 3.41 -19.62
C PRO A 371 -9.93 4.12 -19.04
N GLU A 372 -11.11 3.56 -19.27
CA GLU A 372 -12.36 4.03 -18.65
C GLU A 372 -12.52 3.36 -17.28
N ILE A 373 -12.62 4.15 -16.22
CA ILE A 373 -12.82 3.66 -14.85
C ILE A 373 -14.33 3.61 -14.57
N HIS A 374 -14.82 2.48 -14.07
CA HIS A 374 -16.25 2.29 -13.79
C HIS A 374 -16.55 2.44 -12.30
N GLU A 375 -15.76 1.73 -11.49
CA GLU A 375 -15.86 1.75 -10.03
C GLU A 375 -14.52 1.39 -9.40
N SER A 376 -14.36 1.70 -8.12
CA SER A 376 -13.12 1.48 -7.39
C SER A 376 -13.39 1.13 -5.93
N TYR A 377 -12.51 0.30 -5.37
CA TYR A 377 -12.38 0.09 -3.94
C TYR A 377 -11.02 0.63 -3.51
N THR A 378 -10.99 1.80 -2.86
CA THR A 378 -9.73 2.49 -2.54
C THR A 378 -9.73 3.07 -1.14
N SER A 379 -8.55 3.31 -0.58
CA SER A 379 -8.40 4.14 0.62
C SER A 379 -7.24 5.13 0.45
N GLY A 380 -7.14 6.10 1.36
CA GLY A 380 -6.00 7.02 1.38
C GLY A 380 -4.68 6.23 1.37
N ALA A 381 -3.75 6.63 0.50
CA ALA A 381 -2.59 5.81 0.19
C ALA A 381 -1.26 6.55 0.35
N THR A 382 -0.20 5.77 0.55
CA THR A 382 1.17 6.31 0.59
C THR A 382 2.17 5.30 0.05
N GLU A 383 3.16 5.81 -0.69
CA GLU A 383 4.32 5.03 -1.14
C GLU A 383 5.34 4.78 -0.02
N GLY A 384 5.27 5.59 1.06
CA GLY A 384 6.21 5.54 2.17
C GLY A 384 5.89 4.50 3.24
N LEU A 385 4.85 3.68 3.06
CA LEU A 385 4.36 2.80 4.12
C LEU A 385 5.39 1.72 4.49
N LEU A 386 5.97 1.09 3.48
CA LEU A 386 6.97 0.03 3.63
C LEU A 386 8.39 0.52 3.35
N GLU A 387 8.62 1.83 3.20
CA GLU A 387 9.90 2.34 2.71
C GLU A 387 11.07 2.05 3.67
N LYS A 388 10.89 2.25 4.99
CA LYS A 388 11.93 1.92 5.98
C LYS A 388 12.23 0.41 6.03
N PHE A 389 11.18 -0.41 5.99
CA PHE A 389 11.29 -1.88 5.89
C PHE A 389 12.07 -2.31 4.64
N ARG A 390 11.71 -1.74 3.48
CA ARG A 390 12.37 -1.97 2.20
C ARG A 390 13.84 -1.55 2.22
N VAL A 391 14.15 -0.39 2.78
CA VAL A 391 15.53 0.12 2.90
C VAL A 391 16.37 -0.79 3.79
N ALA A 392 15.86 -1.22 4.95
CA ALA A 392 16.59 -2.15 5.82
C ALA A 392 16.94 -3.47 5.10
N LEU A 393 15.97 -4.08 4.40
CA LEU A 393 16.20 -5.28 3.59
C LEU A 393 17.18 -5.04 2.45
N LYS A 394 17.07 -3.90 1.76
CA LYS A 394 17.98 -3.53 0.67
C LYS A 394 19.41 -3.36 1.18
N ASP A 395 19.60 -2.64 2.27
CA ASP A 395 20.94 -2.35 2.80
C ASP A 395 21.61 -3.62 3.33
N ALA A 396 20.86 -4.50 4.02
CA ALA A 396 21.36 -5.82 4.41
C ALA A 396 21.74 -6.68 3.19
N ARG A 397 20.92 -6.66 2.13
CA ARG A 397 21.22 -7.38 0.88
C ARG A 397 22.48 -6.83 0.19
N ASP A 398 22.61 -5.51 0.09
CA ASP A 398 23.74 -4.88 -0.60
C ASP A 398 25.05 -5.14 0.17
N ARG A 399 25.02 -5.06 1.50
CA ARG A 399 26.14 -5.46 2.36
C ARG A 399 26.53 -6.91 2.14
N ALA A 400 25.56 -7.82 2.16
CA ALA A 400 25.81 -9.24 1.96
C ALA A 400 26.37 -9.57 0.56
N ILE A 401 25.97 -8.83 -0.49
CA ILE A 401 26.61 -8.93 -1.81
C ILE A 401 28.08 -8.51 -1.73
N SER A 402 28.36 -7.39 -1.07
CA SER A 402 29.73 -6.85 -0.99
C SER A 402 30.68 -7.74 -0.18
N GLU A 403 30.15 -8.43 0.83
CA GLU A 403 30.91 -9.29 1.75
C GLU A 403 30.94 -10.76 1.29
N GLY A 404 30.15 -11.14 0.28
CA GLY A 404 30.01 -12.53 -0.14
C GLY A 404 29.26 -13.41 0.86
N ASP A 405 28.38 -12.82 1.67
CA ASP A 405 27.59 -13.52 2.69
C ASP A 405 26.35 -14.17 2.07
N GLU A 406 26.47 -15.43 1.67
CA GLU A 406 25.38 -16.18 1.05
C GLU A 406 24.21 -16.44 2.00
N VAL A 407 24.47 -16.62 3.31
CA VAL A 407 23.42 -16.86 4.32
C VAL A 407 22.49 -15.67 4.42
N THR A 408 23.04 -14.47 4.57
CA THR A 408 22.24 -13.24 4.64
C THR A 408 21.50 -13.00 3.32
N LEU A 409 22.10 -13.30 2.17
CA LEU A 409 21.44 -13.13 0.88
C LEU A 409 20.20 -14.03 0.73
N GLU A 410 20.33 -15.31 1.05
CA GLU A 410 19.20 -16.24 0.99
C GLU A 410 18.13 -15.88 2.02
N TYR A 411 18.55 -15.49 3.22
CA TYR A 411 17.65 -15.12 4.29
C TYR A 411 16.83 -13.86 3.95
N VAL A 412 17.49 -12.78 3.53
CA VAL A 412 16.81 -11.54 3.11
C VAL A 412 15.89 -11.81 1.92
N LYS A 413 16.32 -12.63 0.94
CA LYS A 413 15.47 -13.06 -0.17
C LYS A 413 14.20 -13.75 0.32
N ALA A 414 14.33 -14.66 1.28
CA ALA A 414 13.19 -15.34 1.87
C ALA A 414 12.28 -14.40 2.66
N MET A 415 12.82 -13.44 3.41
CA MET A 415 12.04 -12.46 4.16
C MET A 415 11.05 -11.70 3.27
N TYR A 416 11.53 -11.01 2.23
CA TYR A 416 10.62 -10.23 1.37
C TYR A 416 9.72 -11.12 0.51
N SER A 417 10.23 -12.24 -0.01
CA SER A 417 9.44 -13.12 -0.89
C SER A 417 8.29 -13.77 -0.12
N LYS A 418 8.58 -14.28 1.09
CA LYS A 418 7.55 -14.89 1.94
C LYS A 418 6.60 -13.84 2.49
N PHE A 419 7.08 -12.67 2.91
CA PHE A 419 6.23 -11.56 3.33
C PHE A 419 5.17 -11.22 2.28
N VAL A 420 5.56 -10.97 1.03
CA VAL A 420 4.63 -10.68 -0.09
C VAL A 420 3.69 -11.85 -0.35
N SER A 421 4.18 -13.09 -0.34
CA SER A 421 3.35 -14.26 -0.63
C SER A 421 2.36 -14.63 0.48
N THR A 422 2.59 -14.18 1.73
CA THR A 422 1.84 -14.64 2.90
C THR A 422 0.90 -13.61 3.49
N MET A 423 1.01 -12.33 3.15
CA MET A 423 0.10 -11.27 3.63
C MET A 423 -1.30 -11.31 3.00
N GLY A 424 -1.56 -12.19 2.03
CA GLY A 424 -2.90 -12.42 1.49
C GLY A 424 -3.68 -13.41 2.34
N GLU A 425 -4.23 -14.46 1.71
CA GLU A 425 -5.06 -15.46 2.39
C GLU A 425 -4.28 -16.58 3.11
N SER A 426 -2.99 -16.40 3.38
CA SER A 426 -2.14 -17.48 3.88
C SER A 426 -2.23 -17.64 5.41
N ASN A 427 -2.42 -18.87 5.86
CA ASN A 427 -2.41 -19.22 7.30
C ASN A 427 -1.05 -19.06 8.00
N TYR A 428 0.03 -18.85 7.25
CA TYR A 428 1.39 -18.70 7.79
C TYR A 428 1.64 -17.31 8.39
N ASN A 429 0.98 -16.28 7.90
CA ASN A 429 1.10 -14.93 8.44
C ASN A 429 -0.27 -14.53 9.00
N ARG A 430 -0.42 -14.64 10.32
CA ARG A 430 -1.67 -14.28 11.01
C ARG A 430 -1.68 -12.83 11.48
N GLU A 431 -0.52 -12.18 11.45
CA GLU A 431 -0.29 -10.83 11.94
C GLU A 431 -0.69 -9.77 10.90
N LEU A 432 -0.72 -10.12 9.61
CA LEU A 432 -1.08 -9.21 8.52
C LEU A 432 -1.94 -9.92 7.47
N TYR A 433 -3.19 -9.48 7.32
CA TYR A 433 -4.15 -9.97 6.33
C TYR A 433 -4.60 -8.83 5.40
N ARG A 434 -3.82 -8.62 4.34
CA ARG A 434 -3.96 -7.57 3.31
C ARG A 434 -3.83 -8.15 1.90
N PRO A 435 -4.86 -8.88 1.40
CA PRO A 435 -4.87 -9.37 0.02
C PRO A 435 -4.77 -8.24 -1.01
N ASP A 436 -5.29 -7.05 -0.70
CA ASP A 436 -5.11 -5.84 -1.49
C ASP A 436 -3.62 -5.49 -1.65
N TRP A 437 -2.85 -5.43 -0.56
CA TRP A 437 -1.41 -5.16 -0.62
C TRP A 437 -0.66 -6.21 -1.41
N MET A 438 -1.01 -7.49 -1.23
CA MET A 438 -0.40 -8.59 -1.98
C MET A 438 -0.55 -8.37 -3.50
N HIS A 439 -1.77 -8.12 -3.98
CA HIS A 439 -2.03 -7.87 -5.40
C HIS A 439 -1.31 -6.61 -5.89
N LEU A 440 -1.34 -5.51 -5.12
CA LEU A 440 -0.67 -4.26 -5.48
C LEU A 440 0.85 -4.43 -5.59
N ILE A 441 1.50 -5.12 -4.65
CA ILE A 441 2.95 -5.35 -4.70
C ILE A 441 3.33 -6.28 -5.87
N ARG A 442 2.53 -7.32 -6.15
CA ARG A 442 2.76 -8.20 -7.30
C ARG A 442 2.64 -7.46 -8.63
N SER A 443 1.55 -6.73 -8.82
CA SER A 443 1.34 -5.90 -10.00
C SER A 443 2.40 -4.82 -10.16
N GLN A 444 2.90 -4.23 -9.07
CA GLN A 444 4.01 -3.29 -9.14
C GLN A 444 5.29 -3.95 -9.69
N ALA A 445 5.59 -5.19 -9.33
CA ALA A 445 6.73 -5.91 -9.90
C ALA A 445 6.56 -6.11 -11.42
N PHE A 446 5.35 -6.45 -11.87
CA PHE A 446 5.02 -6.57 -13.30
C PHE A 446 5.13 -5.23 -14.04
N THR A 447 4.58 -4.15 -13.49
CA THR A 447 4.72 -2.79 -14.02
C THR A 447 6.19 -2.36 -14.10
N ASN A 448 7.02 -2.71 -13.12
CA ASN A 448 8.44 -2.40 -13.13
C ASN A 448 9.18 -3.12 -14.27
N LEU A 449 8.89 -4.42 -14.49
CA LEU A 449 9.44 -5.17 -15.61
C LEU A 449 8.99 -4.58 -16.95
N TRP A 450 7.70 -4.23 -17.08
CA TRP A 450 7.17 -3.60 -18.28
C TRP A 450 7.89 -2.28 -18.59
N MET A 451 8.09 -1.41 -17.59
CA MET A 451 8.82 -0.15 -17.78
C MET A 451 10.28 -0.37 -18.19
N LYS A 452 10.92 -1.46 -17.75
CA LYS A 452 12.27 -1.83 -18.22
C LYS A 452 12.24 -2.33 -19.66
N ALA A 453 11.26 -3.14 -20.05
CA ALA A 453 11.06 -3.54 -21.44
C ALA A 453 10.84 -2.33 -22.35
N PHE A 454 10.00 -1.38 -21.93
CA PHE A 454 9.80 -0.13 -22.66
C PHE A 454 11.09 0.69 -22.75
N LYS A 455 11.85 0.83 -21.65
CA LYS A 455 13.16 1.52 -21.69
C LYS A 455 14.11 0.86 -22.69
N ALA A 456 14.20 -0.47 -22.70
CA ALA A 456 15.02 -1.20 -23.66
C ALA A 456 14.61 -0.87 -25.11
N TYR A 457 13.31 -0.90 -25.39
CA TYR A 457 12.75 -0.54 -26.69
C TYR A 457 13.05 0.92 -27.09
N ASP A 458 12.83 1.87 -26.18
CA ASP A 458 13.02 3.31 -26.40
C ASP A 458 14.49 3.67 -26.68
N GLU A 459 15.42 2.94 -26.05
CA GLU A 459 16.87 3.06 -26.27
C GLU A 459 17.38 2.22 -27.46
N GLY A 460 16.47 1.65 -28.27
CA GLY A 460 16.80 0.97 -29.53
C GLY A 460 17.14 -0.51 -29.42
N LEU A 461 16.98 -1.14 -28.25
CA LEU A 461 17.09 -2.60 -28.13
C LEU A 461 15.83 -3.28 -28.66
N THR A 462 16.00 -4.44 -29.27
CA THR A 462 14.86 -5.26 -29.66
C THR A 462 14.43 -6.12 -28.48
N VAL A 463 13.26 -5.83 -27.90
CA VAL A 463 12.65 -6.66 -26.86
C VAL A 463 12.13 -7.95 -27.48
N VAL A 464 12.65 -9.10 -27.05
CA VAL A 464 12.29 -10.43 -27.57
C VAL A 464 11.25 -11.11 -26.68
N ARG A 465 11.39 -11.00 -25.35
CA ARG A 465 10.54 -11.70 -24.39
C ARG A 465 10.49 -10.94 -23.08
N ALA A 466 9.33 -10.92 -22.44
CA ALA A 466 9.16 -10.41 -21.09
C ALA A 466 8.25 -11.38 -20.30
N MET A 467 8.76 -11.90 -19.18
CA MET A 467 8.09 -12.94 -18.41
C MET A 467 8.23 -12.79 -16.91
N GLY A 468 7.17 -13.19 -16.22
CA GLY A 468 7.20 -13.24 -14.76
C GLY A 468 7.44 -11.85 -14.19
N THR A 469 8.29 -11.76 -13.18
CA THR A 469 8.61 -10.51 -12.47
C THR A 469 9.97 -9.92 -12.86
N ASP A 470 10.84 -10.72 -13.46
CA ASP A 470 12.28 -10.45 -13.52
C ASP A 470 12.96 -10.87 -14.83
N GLU A 471 12.27 -11.53 -15.77
CA GLU A 471 12.93 -12.06 -16.97
C GLU A 471 12.65 -11.17 -18.19
N LEU A 472 13.71 -10.60 -18.77
CA LEU A 472 13.67 -9.73 -19.95
C LEU A 472 14.72 -10.17 -20.98
N HIS A 473 14.29 -10.47 -22.20
CA HIS A 473 15.17 -10.92 -23.28
C HIS A 473 15.30 -9.81 -24.32
N VAL A 474 16.53 -9.49 -24.69
CA VAL A 474 16.83 -8.39 -25.62
C VAL A 474 17.88 -8.79 -26.66
N ILE A 475 17.82 -8.16 -27.82
CA ILE A 475 18.89 -8.14 -28.84
C ILE A 475 19.44 -6.71 -28.90
N GLY A 476 20.76 -6.58 -28.97
CA GLY A 476 21.49 -5.30 -29.02
C GLY A 476 22.41 -5.07 -27.82
N ASP A 477 23.04 -3.90 -27.76
CA ASP A 477 23.97 -3.51 -26.69
C ASP A 477 23.23 -3.13 -25.40
N TRP A 478 22.82 -4.14 -24.64
CA TRP A 478 22.05 -3.94 -23.41
C TRP A 478 22.83 -3.24 -22.30
N GLN A 479 24.16 -3.33 -22.29
CA GLN A 479 25.00 -2.69 -21.29
C GLN A 479 24.99 -1.16 -21.40
N SER A 480 24.70 -0.61 -22.58
CA SER A 480 24.45 0.83 -22.75
C SER A 480 23.18 1.32 -22.03
N VAL A 481 22.20 0.43 -21.80
CA VAL A 481 20.88 0.76 -21.25
C VAL A 481 20.77 0.42 -19.76
N PHE A 482 21.36 -0.70 -19.34
CA PHE A 482 21.27 -1.21 -17.98
C PHE A 482 22.66 -1.45 -17.38
N PRO A 483 22.93 -0.95 -16.16
CA PRO A 483 24.15 -1.29 -15.46
C PRO A 483 24.14 -2.79 -15.09
N GLU A 484 25.26 -3.45 -15.32
CA GLU A 484 25.48 -4.86 -14.97
C GLU A 484 25.86 -5.01 -13.50
N GLY A 485 25.24 -5.96 -12.81
CA GLY A 485 25.59 -6.30 -11.44
C GLY A 485 24.48 -6.99 -10.67
N ARG A 486 24.60 -6.97 -9.34
CA ARG A 486 23.68 -7.67 -8.41
C ARG A 486 22.85 -6.70 -7.57
N GLY A 487 23.15 -5.41 -7.58
CA GLY A 487 22.38 -4.37 -6.90
C GLY A 487 20.95 -4.27 -7.44
N VAL A 488 20.05 -3.70 -6.65
CA VAL A 488 18.60 -3.62 -6.99
C VAL A 488 18.32 -2.80 -8.26
N ALA A 489 19.18 -1.83 -8.59
CA ALA A 489 19.08 -1.05 -9.83
C ALA A 489 19.75 -1.71 -11.04
N GLU A 490 20.58 -2.73 -10.80
CA GLU A 490 21.40 -3.42 -11.79
C GLU A 490 20.68 -4.67 -12.31
N VAL A 491 21.16 -5.20 -13.43
CA VAL A 491 20.67 -6.44 -14.03
C VAL A 491 21.84 -7.41 -14.22
N LYS A 492 21.55 -8.71 -14.27
CA LYS A 492 22.58 -9.72 -14.56
C LYS A 492 22.16 -10.59 -15.74
N VAL A 493 23.15 -11.11 -16.46
CA VAL A 493 22.92 -12.09 -17.53
C VAL A 493 22.49 -13.42 -16.90
N LYS A 494 21.36 -13.93 -17.35
CA LYS A 494 20.83 -15.24 -17.00
C LYS A 494 21.25 -16.30 -18.01
N ASP A 495 21.15 -15.98 -19.29
CA ASP A 495 21.44 -16.89 -20.40
C ASP A 495 21.75 -16.13 -21.70
N ARG A 496 22.35 -16.81 -22.67
CA ARG A 496 22.64 -16.32 -24.02
C ARG A 496 22.31 -17.39 -25.04
N TYR A 497 21.53 -17.05 -26.05
CA TYR A 497 21.16 -17.98 -27.10
C TYR A 497 20.94 -17.28 -28.44
N THR A 498 21.10 -18.01 -29.54
CA THR A 498 20.92 -17.48 -30.89
C THR A 498 19.54 -17.83 -31.43
N VAL A 499 18.90 -16.88 -32.12
CA VAL A 499 17.62 -17.06 -32.83
C VAL A 499 17.73 -16.57 -34.28
N GLY A 500 16.88 -17.09 -35.16
CA GLY A 500 16.90 -16.78 -36.58
C GLY A 500 17.64 -17.86 -37.40
N ARG A 501 17.42 -17.85 -38.73
CA ARG A 501 18.14 -18.72 -39.67
C ARG A 501 19.05 -17.87 -40.53
N ASP A 502 20.32 -18.27 -40.65
CA ASP A 502 21.18 -17.73 -41.69
C ASP A 502 20.64 -18.16 -43.05
N GLY A 503 20.29 -17.18 -43.88
CA GLY A 503 20.01 -17.41 -45.29
C GLY A 503 21.29 -17.72 -46.05
N ALA A 504 21.91 -18.89 -45.83
CA ALA A 504 22.96 -19.41 -46.70
C ALA A 504 23.17 -20.94 -46.54
N ALA A 505 23.20 -21.62 -47.69
CA ALA A 505 23.63 -23.00 -47.95
C ALA A 505 22.64 -24.15 -47.66
N GLN A 506 21.62 -24.30 -48.52
CA GLN A 506 21.43 -25.60 -49.18
C GLN A 506 22.13 -25.54 -50.54
N ALA A 507 23.44 -25.78 -50.51
CA ALA A 507 24.19 -26.13 -51.70
C ALA A 507 23.75 -27.52 -52.13
N GLU A 508 23.48 -27.64 -53.42
CA GLU A 508 23.28 -28.87 -54.17
C GLU A 508 24.30 -29.94 -53.76
N GLN A 509 23.85 -30.94 -53.00
CA GLN A 509 24.45 -32.27 -53.03
C GLN A 509 23.50 -33.18 -53.80
N GLY A 510 23.53 -33.00 -55.12
CA GLY A 510 22.73 -33.74 -56.08
C GLY A 510 23.47 -33.94 -57.40
N ALA A 511 24.77 -34.24 -57.36
CA ALA A 511 25.50 -34.76 -58.53
C ALA A 511 26.85 -35.38 -58.12
N SER A 512 26.87 -36.65 -57.76
CA SER A 512 27.93 -37.61 -58.17
C SER A 512 27.63 -39.01 -57.61
N SER A 513 27.05 -39.87 -58.44
CA SER A 513 27.19 -41.33 -58.41
C SER A 513 26.71 -41.86 -59.77
N ALA A 514 27.62 -41.79 -60.74
CA ALA A 514 27.79 -42.76 -61.81
C ALA A 514 29.29 -43.09 -61.86
#